data_AF-A0A934YRZ9-F1
#
_entry.id   AF-A0A934YRZ9-F1
#
_cell.length_a   1.000
_cell.length_b   1.000
_cell.length_c   1.000
_cell.angle_alpha   90.00
_cell.angle_beta   90.00
_cell.angle_gamma   90.00
#
_symmetry.space_group_name_H-M   'P 1'
#
loop_
_entity.id
_entity.type
_entity.pdbx_description
1 polymer ?
#
loop_
_entity_poly.entity_id
_entity_poly.type
_entity_poly.pdbx_seq_one_letter_code
_entity_poly.pdbx_strand_id
1 'polypeptide(L)'
;MNPARRPRAHLFVCENRREGSPLGPGCGGRGEAVFAELKREVGQRGLTYDVWVTRTRCLGVCPAVGTAVAIYPRGGLLTEVVASDAAALLRRAHEENV
;
A
#
# COMPACT_ATOMS: atom_id res chain seq x y z
N MET A 1 24.55 14.36 -6.09
CA MET A 1 23.35 13.48 -6.10
C MET A 1 22.73 13.57 -7.47
N ASN A 2 22.38 12.45 -8.12
CA ASN A 2 21.80 12.44 -9.45
C ASN A 2 20.28 12.17 -9.36
N PRO A 3 19.43 12.92 -10.08
CA PRO A 3 18.00 12.71 -10.02
C PRO A 3 17.61 11.40 -10.73
N ALA A 4 16.75 10.61 -10.09
CA ALA A 4 16.09 9.45 -10.69
C ALA A 4 14.63 9.79 -11.03
N ARG A 5 14.03 9.03 -11.96
CA ARG A 5 12.59 9.15 -12.26
C ARG A 5 11.78 8.86 -11.00
N ARG A 6 10.89 9.78 -10.65
CA ARG A 6 9.89 9.59 -9.58
C ARG A 6 8.66 8.84 -10.13
N PRO A 7 8.00 7.98 -9.33
CA PRO A 7 6.70 7.45 -9.72
C PRO A 7 5.66 8.58 -9.72
N ARG A 8 4.56 8.37 -10.42
CA ARG A 8 3.37 9.22 -10.32
C ARG A 8 2.68 9.00 -8.98
N ALA A 9 2.60 7.74 -8.54
CA ALA A 9 2.05 7.37 -7.25
C ALA A 9 2.92 6.36 -6.49
N HIS A 10 2.96 6.49 -5.18
CA HIS A 10 3.68 5.56 -4.30
C HIS A 10 2.75 5.06 -3.19
N LEU A 11 2.46 3.76 -3.23
CA LEU A 11 1.66 3.06 -2.23
C LEU A 11 2.57 2.43 -1.18
N PHE A 12 2.35 2.78 0.07
CA PHE A 12 3.03 2.23 1.23
C PHE A 12 2.09 1.31 1.98
N VAL A 13 2.36 0.01 1.97
CA VAL A 13 1.48 -1.02 2.54
C VAL A 13 2.05 -1.50 3.86
N CYS A 14 1.33 -1.29 4.96
CA CYS A 14 1.73 -1.77 6.27
C CYS A 14 1.64 -3.31 6.33
N GLU A 15 2.72 -3.98 6.71
CA GLU A 15 2.74 -5.42 7.02
C GLU A 15 3.32 -5.67 8.43
N ASN A 16 3.26 -4.66 9.30
CA ASN A 16 3.83 -4.75 10.63
C ASN A 16 3.23 -5.92 11.43
N ARG A 17 4.10 -6.73 12.05
CA ARG A 17 3.75 -7.84 12.94
C ARG A 17 4.25 -7.52 14.34
N ARG A 18 3.43 -7.79 15.36
CA ARG A 18 3.79 -7.69 16.77
C ARG A 18 3.36 -8.96 17.51
N GLU A 19 4.18 -9.40 18.43
CA GLU A 19 3.88 -10.50 19.34
C GLU A 19 3.69 -9.94 20.75
N GLY A 20 2.63 -10.35 21.46
CA GLY A 20 2.37 -9.93 22.84
C GLY A 20 2.13 -8.43 23.06
N SER A 21 1.84 -7.64 22.02
CA SER A 21 1.69 -6.19 22.14
C SER A 21 0.28 -5.78 22.57
N PRO A 22 0.14 -4.81 23.51
CA PRO A 22 -1.17 -4.26 23.88
C PRO A 22 -1.83 -3.46 22.75
N LEU A 23 -1.07 -3.06 21.71
CA LEU A 23 -1.59 -2.40 20.51
C LEU A 23 -2.13 -3.39 19.47
N GLY A 24 -2.18 -4.68 19.80
CA GLY A 24 -2.60 -5.76 18.91
C GLY A 24 -1.50 -6.23 17.94
N PRO A 25 -1.82 -7.22 17.09
CA PRO A 25 -0.83 -7.95 16.28
C PRO A 25 -0.25 -7.14 15.11
N GLY A 26 -0.82 -5.97 14.79
CA GLY A 26 -0.49 -5.19 13.59
C GLY A 26 -1.23 -5.68 12.34
N CYS A 27 -0.83 -5.18 11.17
CA CYS A 27 -1.46 -5.53 9.88
C CYS A 27 -1.04 -6.92 9.37
N GLY A 28 0.21 -7.33 9.63
CA GLY A 28 0.76 -8.64 9.34
C GLY A 28 0.39 -9.23 7.98
N GLY A 29 -0.08 -10.48 7.98
CA GLY A 29 -0.41 -11.23 6.77
C GLY A 29 -1.49 -10.58 5.88
N ARG A 30 -2.35 -9.72 6.44
CA ARG A 30 -3.33 -8.96 5.65
C ARG A 30 -2.67 -7.90 4.80
N GLY A 31 -1.64 -7.26 5.36
CA GLY A 31 -0.75 -6.36 4.64
C GLY A 31 0.02 -7.07 3.52
N GLU A 32 0.56 -8.25 3.81
CA GLU A 32 1.29 -9.06 2.82
C GLU A 32 0.41 -9.44 1.62
N ALA A 33 -0.85 -9.83 1.87
CA ALA A 33 -1.81 -10.15 0.83
C ALA A 33 -2.13 -8.94 -0.06
N VAL A 34 -2.40 -7.77 0.54
CA VAL A 34 -2.65 -6.53 -0.20
C VAL A 34 -1.43 -6.10 -1.01
N PHE A 35 -0.23 -6.20 -0.45
CA PHE A 35 1.00 -5.88 -1.16
C PHE A 35 1.20 -6.79 -2.38
N ALA A 36 1.03 -8.10 -2.21
CA ALA A 36 1.20 -9.07 -3.29
C ALA A 36 0.23 -8.79 -4.44
N GLU A 37 -1.04 -8.53 -4.11
CA GLU A 37 -2.07 -8.26 -5.10
C GLU A 37 -1.85 -6.92 -5.82
N LEU A 38 -1.44 -5.87 -5.11
CA LEU A 38 -1.06 -4.60 -5.73
C LEU A 38 0.12 -4.75 -6.69
N LYS A 39 1.15 -5.53 -6.30
CA LYS A 39 2.29 -5.82 -7.19
C LYS A 39 1.85 -6.57 -8.44
N ARG A 40 0.92 -7.52 -8.31
CA ARG A 40 0.32 -8.25 -9.42
C ARG A 40 -0.40 -7.29 -10.38
N GLU A 41 -1.31 -6.46 -9.87
CA GLU A 41 -2.07 -5.49 -10.66
C GLU A 41 -1.17 -4.46 -11.38
N VAL A 42 -0.14 -3.93 -10.70
CA VAL A 42 0.83 -3.01 -11.31
C VAL A 42 1.57 -3.68 -12.48
N GLY A 43 2.02 -4.92 -12.30
CA GLY A 43 2.71 -5.67 -13.34
C GLY A 43 1.81 -5.97 -14.55
N GLN A 44 0.59 -6.43 -14.30
CA GLN A 44 -0.36 -6.77 -15.37
C GLN A 44 -0.78 -5.57 -16.23
N ARG A 45 -0.77 -4.36 -15.66
CA ARG A 45 -1.14 -3.13 -16.37
C ARG A 45 0.05 -2.37 -16.94
N GLY A 46 1.27 -2.90 -16.81
CA GLY A 46 2.49 -2.25 -17.30
C GLY A 46 2.86 -0.95 -16.56
N LEU A 47 2.38 -0.77 -15.33
CA LEU A 47 2.52 0.49 -14.57
C LEU A 47 3.77 0.53 -13.67
N THR A 48 4.72 -0.38 -13.86
CA THR A 48 5.88 -0.57 -12.95
C THR A 48 6.75 0.68 -12.77
N TYR A 49 6.78 1.58 -13.76
CA TYR A 49 7.51 2.85 -13.68
C TYR A 49 6.69 4.02 -13.12
N ASP A 50 5.36 3.92 -13.15
CA ASP A 50 4.45 5.00 -12.78
C ASP A 50 3.86 4.81 -11.38
N VAL A 51 3.73 3.57 -10.92
CA VAL A 51 3.18 3.26 -9.60
C VAL A 51 4.14 2.35 -8.84
N TRP A 52 4.67 2.87 -7.75
CA TRP A 52 5.51 2.10 -6.83
C TRP A 52 4.67 1.56 -5.68
N VAL A 53 4.99 0.35 -5.25
CA VAL A 53 4.37 -0.30 -4.09
C VAL A 53 5.49 -0.76 -3.16
N THR A 54 5.44 -0.35 -1.91
CA THR A 54 6.48 -0.62 -0.92
C THR A 54 5.88 -1.13 0.37
N ARG A 55 6.48 -2.19 0.91
CA ARG A 55 6.16 -2.71 2.24
C ARG A 55 6.66 -1.76 3.30
N THR A 56 5.87 -1.54 4.33
CA THR A 56 6.25 -0.73 5.48
C THR A 56 5.96 -1.45 6.79
N ARG A 57 6.56 -0.92 7.85
CA ARG A 57 6.15 -1.23 9.22
C ARG A 57 4.98 -0.33 9.62
N CYS A 58 4.76 -0.17 10.92
CA CYS A 58 3.61 0.58 11.45
C CYS A 58 3.49 1.97 10.83
N LEU A 59 2.31 2.29 10.27
CA LEU A 59 1.95 3.61 9.75
C LEU A 59 1.16 4.47 10.77
N GLY A 60 1.16 4.06 12.04
CA GLY A 60 0.48 4.77 13.13
C GLY A 60 -0.96 4.35 13.41
N VAL A 61 -1.57 3.54 12.53
CA VAL A 61 -2.95 3.04 12.71
C VAL A 61 -3.03 1.56 12.35
N CYS A 62 -3.77 0.79 13.16
CA CYS A 62 -4.05 -0.62 12.90
C CYS A 62 -5.56 -0.79 12.66
N PRO A 63 -5.98 -1.19 11.45
CA PRO A 63 -7.38 -1.52 11.16
C PRO A 63 -7.80 -2.87 11.77
N ALA A 64 -9.11 -3.08 11.89
CA ALA A 64 -9.72 -4.27 12.45
C ALA A 64 -9.67 -5.46 11.48
N VAL A 65 -10.03 -5.24 10.21
CA VAL A 65 -10.16 -6.30 9.20
C VAL A 65 -9.08 -6.20 8.12
N GLY A 66 -8.72 -5.00 7.66
CA GLY A 66 -7.80 -4.83 6.53
C GLY A 66 -6.35 -4.52 6.93
N THR A 67 -5.69 -3.73 6.09
CA THR A 67 -4.39 -3.09 6.34
C THR A 67 -4.44 -1.58 6.11
N ALA A 68 -3.46 -0.88 6.67
CA ALA A 68 -3.24 0.53 6.40
C ALA A 68 -2.39 0.70 5.12
N VAL A 69 -2.85 1.54 4.20
CA VAL A 69 -2.12 1.89 2.98
C VAL A 69 -2.03 3.41 2.83
N ALA A 70 -0.82 3.96 2.78
CA ALA A 70 -0.62 5.37 2.44
C ALA A 70 -0.35 5.53 0.94
N ILE A 71 -0.93 6.57 0.33
CA ILE A 71 -0.79 6.89 -1.08
C ILE A 71 -0.25 8.31 -1.21
N TYR A 72 0.94 8.43 -1.78
CA TYR A 72 1.55 9.72 -2.07
C TYR A 72 1.66 9.98 -3.57
N PRO A 73 1.64 11.25 -4.00
CA PRO A 73 1.51 12.46 -3.18
C PRO A 73 0.09 12.85 -2.74
N ARG A 74 -1.00 12.38 -3.38
CA ARG A 74 -2.34 12.95 -3.16
C ARG A 74 -3.40 12.08 -2.45
N GLY A 75 -3.16 10.78 -2.23
CA GLY A 75 -4.23 9.85 -1.81
C GLY A 75 -4.38 9.61 -0.30
N GLY A 76 -3.47 10.12 0.53
CA GLY A 76 -3.59 10.05 1.99
C GLY A 76 -3.42 8.64 2.58
N LEU A 77 -3.90 8.42 3.80
CA LEU A 77 -3.84 7.14 4.51
C LEU A 77 -5.22 6.47 4.53
N LEU A 78 -5.31 5.29 3.94
CA LEU A 78 -6.51 4.46 3.94
C LEU A 78 -6.37 3.32 4.95
N THR A 79 -7.49 2.95 5.56
CA THR A 79 -7.62 1.80 6.48
C THR A 79 -8.65 0.82 5.93
N GLU A 80 -8.70 -0.38 6.54
CA GLU A 80 -9.59 -1.47 6.13
C GLU A 80 -9.40 -1.96 4.69
N VAL A 81 -8.22 -1.69 4.10
CA VAL A 81 -7.89 -2.17 2.75
C VAL A 81 -7.70 -3.68 2.78
N VAL A 82 -8.42 -4.39 1.91
CA VAL A 82 -8.27 -5.84 1.70
C VAL A 82 -7.74 -6.13 0.30
N ALA A 83 -7.29 -7.37 0.05
CA ALA A 83 -6.65 -7.72 -1.22
C ALA A 83 -7.57 -7.47 -2.43
N SER A 84 -8.88 -7.72 -2.30
CA SER A 84 -9.85 -7.46 -3.37
C SER A 84 -9.97 -5.98 -3.78
N ASP A 85 -9.47 -5.05 -2.96
CA ASP A 85 -9.49 -3.62 -3.28
C ASP A 85 -8.33 -3.20 -4.18
N ALA A 86 -7.32 -4.06 -4.40
CA ALA A 86 -6.08 -3.69 -5.07
C ALA A 86 -6.30 -3.06 -6.45
N ALA A 87 -7.22 -3.59 -7.25
CA ALA A 87 -7.54 -3.04 -8.56
C ALA A 87 -8.18 -1.64 -8.48
N ALA A 88 -9.06 -1.41 -7.50
CA ALA A 88 -9.69 -0.10 -7.29
C ALA A 88 -8.67 0.91 -6.72
N LEU A 89 -7.84 0.46 -5.78
CA LEU A 89 -6.78 1.24 -5.17
C LEU A 89 -5.73 1.69 -6.18
N LEU A 90 -5.33 0.80 -7.10
CA LEU A 90 -4.41 1.14 -8.18
C LEU A 90 -5.00 2.17 -9.15
N ARG A 91 -6.28 2.01 -9.55
CA ARG A 91 -6.97 3.01 -10.39
C ARG A 91 -6.96 4.38 -9.73
N ARG A 92 -7.39 4.43 -8.46
CA ARG A 92 -7.39 5.65 -7.65
C ARG A 92 -6.01 6.29 -7.58
N ALA A 93 -4.98 5.49 -7.23
CA ALA A 93 -3.62 5.99 -7.12
C ALA A 93 -3.08 6.53 -8.45
N HIS A 94 -3.43 5.89 -9.58
CA HIS A 94 -3.01 6.37 -10.89
C HIS A 94 -3.76 7.64 -11.30
N GLU A 95 -5.10 7.65 -11.24
CA GLU A 95 -5.96 8.75 -11.69
C GLU A 95 -5.76 10.04 -10.88
N GLU A 96 -5.67 9.95 -9.56
CA GLU A 96 -5.49 11.14 -8.70
C GLU A 96 -4.09 11.79 -8.87
N ASN A 97 -3.12 11.04 -9.40
CA ASN A 97 -1.76 11.51 -9.64
C ASN A 97 -1.42 11.61 -11.13
N VAL A 98 -2.47 11.62 -11.98
CA VAL A 98 -2.33 11.94 -13.39
C VAL A 98 -2.12 13.42 -13.63
#